data_AF-A0A382FDE2-F1
#
_entry.id   AF-A0A382FDE2-F1
#
_cell.length_a   1.000
_cell.length_b   1.000
_cell.length_c   1.000
_cell.angle_alpha   90.00
_cell.angle_beta   90.00
_cell.angle_gamma   90.00
#
_symmetry.space_group_name_H-M   'P 1'
#
loop_
_entity.id
_entity.type
_entity.pdbx_description
1 polymer ?
#
loop_
_entity_poly.entity_id
_entity_poly.type
_entity_poly.pdbx_seq_one_letter_code
_entity_poly.pdbx_strand_id
1 'polypeptide(L)' 'MFEKKQENLSNSSRGWIEQLRPIIRDFKDGSNKPLTSQEVERLSLIIRLKIDLEEGNISIDDLEIARKHGSTHH' A
#
# COMPACT_ATOMS: atom_id res chain seq x y z
N MET A 1 38.90 -12.94 20.32
CA MET A 1 37.49 -12.54 20.27
C MET A 1 37.32 -11.68 19.03
N PHE A 2 36.71 -12.22 17.97
CA PHE A 2 36.40 -11.43 16.77
C PHE A 2 34.91 -11.13 16.81
N GLU A 3 34.62 -9.84 16.95
CA GLU A 3 33.27 -9.32 17.10
C GLU A 3 32.43 -9.64 15.86
N LYS A 4 31.26 -10.19 16.14
CA LYS A 4 30.27 -10.71 15.22
C LYS A 4 29.61 -9.54 14.48
N LYS A 5 30.26 -9.01 13.44
CA LYS A 5 29.66 -7.97 12.58
C LYS A 5 28.84 -8.60 11.43
N GLN A 6 27.84 -9.41 11.79
CA GLN A 6 26.86 -9.98 10.87
C GLN A 6 25.42 -9.73 11.34
N GLU A 7 25.09 -8.49 11.73
CA GLU A 7 23.76 -8.20 12.25
C GLU A 7 23.09 -6.95 11.67
N ASN A 8 23.35 -6.60 10.40
CA ASN A 8 22.62 -5.48 9.77
C ASN A 8 22.31 -5.63 8.27
N LEU A 9 22.38 -6.84 7.70
CA LEU A 9 21.92 -7.09 6.32
C LEU A 9 20.62 -7.91 6.24
N SER A 10 20.06 -8.33 7.37
CA SER A 10 18.87 -9.20 7.39
C SER A 10 17.52 -8.46 7.45
N ASN A 11 17.51 -7.13 7.61
CA ASN A 11 16.27 -6.33 7.62
C ASN A 11 15.98 -5.64 6.28
N SER A 12 16.91 -5.64 5.33
CA SER A 12 16.76 -4.92 4.06
C SER A 12 15.97 -5.68 2.98
N SER A 13 15.61 -6.94 3.27
CA SER A 13 14.93 -7.84 2.32
C SER A 13 13.51 -8.19 2.74
N ARG A 14 12.89 -7.43 3.64
CA ARG A 14 11.42 -7.33 3.59
C ARG A 14 11.12 -6.56 2.33
N GLY A 15 10.99 -7.27 1.21
CA GLY A 15 10.69 -6.69 -0.09
C GLY A 15 9.49 -5.76 0.08
N TRP A 16 9.45 -4.67 -0.69
CA TRP A 16 8.34 -3.70 -0.69
C TRP A 16 6.95 -4.36 -0.62
N ILE A 17 6.80 -5.57 -1.19
CA ILE A 17 5.57 -6.37 -1.09
C ILE A 17 5.18 -6.75 0.36
N GLU A 18 6.12 -7.04 1.25
CA GLU A 18 5.87 -7.32 2.68
C GLU A 18 5.30 -6.09 3.39
N GLN A 19 5.75 -4.90 3.02
CA GLN A 19 5.23 -3.64 3.56
C GLN A 19 3.80 -3.36 3.07
N LEU A 20 3.46 -3.82 1.85
CA LEU A 20 2.11 -3.70 1.30
C LEU A 20 1.13 -4.77 1.79
N ARG A 21 1.61 -5.90 2.34
CA ARG A 21 0.74 -6.99 2.84
C ARG A 21 -0.39 -6.54 3.77
N PRO A 22 -0.17 -5.65 4.76
CA PRO A 22 -1.25 -5.17 5.62
C PRO A 22 -2.32 -4.40 4.84
N ILE A 23 -1.92 -3.58 3.86
CA ILE A 23 -2.83 -2.80 3.02
C ILE A 23 -3.63 -3.71 2.09
N ILE A 24 -2.97 -4.70 1.48
CA ILE A 24 -3.62 -5.73 0.66
C ILE A 24 -4.63 -6.51 1.51
N ARG A 25 -4.26 -6.89 2.75
CA ARG A 25 -5.13 -7.67 3.64
C ARG A 25 -6.37 -6.87 4.07
N ASP A 26 -6.19 -5.59 4.39
CA ASP A 26 -7.28 -4.67 4.72
C ASP A 26 -8.24 -4.52 3.52
N PHE A 27 -7.71 -4.26 2.33
CA PHE A 27 -8.50 -4.17 1.10
C PHE A 27 -9.30 -5.44 0.79
N LYS A 28 -8.75 -6.62 1.07
CA LYS A 28 -9.42 -7.90 0.84
C LYS A 28 -10.51 -8.24 1.85
N ASP A 29 -10.60 -7.51 2.97
CA ASP A 29 -11.59 -7.73 4.03
C ASP A 29 -11.75 -9.22 4.44
N GLY A 30 -10.62 -9.91 4.63
CA GLY A 30 -10.61 -11.34 4.98
C GLY A 30 -10.90 -12.32 3.84
N SER A 31 -11.09 -11.84 2.60
CA SER A 31 -11.22 -12.70 1.42
C SER A 31 -9.91 -13.41 1.08
N ASN A 32 -10.01 -14.73 0.82
CA ASN A 32 -8.91 -15.54 0.33
C ASN A 32 -8.83 -15.61 -1.20
N LYS A 33 -9.77 -14.99 -1.93
CA LYS A 33 -9.75 -14.98 -3.39
C LYS A 33 -8.57 -14.15 -3.91
N PRO A 34 -7.98 -14.49 -5.07
CA PRO A 34 -7.05 -13.59 -5.76
C PRO A 34 -7.74 -12.28 -6.12
N LEU A 35 -6.98 -11.18 -6.15
CA LEU A 35 -7.49 -9.91 -6.66
C LEU A 35 -7.68 -9.99 -8.18
N THR A 36 -8.79 -9.48 -8.67
CA THR A 36 -9.01 -9.23 -10.10
C THR A 36 -8.16 -8.04 -10.56
N SER A 37 -7.96 -7.89 -11.88
CA SER A 37 -7.22 -6.75 -12.44
C SER A 37 -7.80 -5.40 -12.00
N GLN A 38 -9.13 -5.29 -11.93
CA GLN A 38 -9.81 -4.07 -11.48
C GLN A 38 -9.54 -3.78 -10.00
N GLU A 39 -9.53 -4.81 -9.16
CA GLU A 39 -9.20 -4.67 -7.73
C GLU A 39 -7.72 -4.29 -7.53
N VAL A 40 -6.80 -4.85 -8.33
CA VAL A 40 -5.39 -4.45 -8.31
C VAL A 40 -5.22 -2.99 -8.71
N GLU A 41 -5.95 -2.51 -9.72
CA GLU A 41 -5.94 -1.10 -10.13
C GLU A 41 -6.46 -0.18 -9.01
N ARG A 42 -7.59 -0.53 -8.38
CA ARG A 42 -8.12 0.22 -7.23
C ARG A 42 -7.15 0.24 -6.05
N LEU A 43 -6.52 -0.89 -5.74
CA LEU A 43 -5.52 -0.97 -4.68
C LEU A 43 -4.29 -0.11 -5.00
N SER A 44 -3.82 -0.12 -6.25
CA SER A 44 -2.69 0.71 -6.69
C SER A 44 -2.99 2.19 -6.53
N LEU A 45 -4.23 2.61 -6.84
CA LEU A 45 -4.70 3.97 -6.60
C LEU A 45 -4.70 4.34 -5.11
N ILE A 46 -5.17 3.44 -4.23
CA ILE A 46 -5.14 3.65 -2.77
C ILE A 46 -3.71 3.84 -2.27
N ILE A 47 -2.77 3.01 -2.75
CA ILE A 47 -1.36 3.11 -2.36
C ILE A 47 -0.77 4.45 -2.84
N ARG A 48 -1.03 4.84 -4.09
CA ARG A 48 -0.60 6.14 -4.64
C ARG A 48 -1.10 7.30 -3.79
N LEU A 49 -2.40 7.34 -3.50
CA LEU A 49 -3.00 8.42 -2.72
C LEU A 49 -2.46 8.50 -1.29
N LYS A 50 -2.13 7.35 -0.67
CA LYS A 50 -1.47 7.33 0.64
C LYS A 50 -0.06 7.92 0.58
N ILE A 51 0.69 7.63 -0.48
CA ILE A 51 2.02 8.23 -0.71
C ILE A 51 1.89 9.74 -0.95
N ASP A 52 0.96 10.16 -1.81
CA ASP A 52 0.71 11.57 -2.09
C ASP A 52 0.32 12.37 -0.84
N LEU A 53 -0.47 11.77 0.06
CA LEU A 53 -0.82 12.39 1.34
C LEU A 53 0.40 12.54 2.26
N GLU A 54 1.24 11.50 2.38
CA GLU A 54 2.43 11.50 3.23
C GLU A 54 3.47 12.53 2.75
N GLU A 55 3.67 12.62 1.43
CA GLU A 55 4.60 13.59 0.81
C GLU A 55 4.02 15.02 0.79
N GLY A 56 2.76 15.22 1.19
CA GLY A 56 2.08 16.51 1.19
C GLY A 56 1.66 17.01 -0.19
N ASN A 57 1.59 16.12 -1.18
CA ASN A 57 1.09 16.44 -2.52
C ASN A 57 -0.43 16.70 -2.53
N ILE A 58 -1.17 16.05 -1.62
CA ILE A 58 -2.62 16.19 -1.46
C ILE A 58 -3.00 16.34 0.02
N SER A 59 -4.15 16.95 0.30
CA SER A 59 -4.72 17.02 1.65
C SER A 59 -5.62 15.81 1.95
N ILE A 60 -6.00 15.66 3.23
CA ILE A 60 -6.97 14.64 3.65
C ILE A 60 -8.32 14.84 2.93
N ASP A 61 -8.75 16.09 2.73
CA ASP A 61 -9.97 16.41 1.97
C ASP A 61 -9.90 15.91 0.52
N ASP A 62 -8.75 16.06 -0.15
CA ASP A 62 -8.54 15.54 -1.52
C ASP A 62 -8.65 14.01 -1.56
N LEU A 63 -8.11 13.32 -0.54
CA LEU A 63 -8.22 11.88 -0.39
C LEU A 63 -9.69 11.45 -0.21
N GLU A 64 -10.47 12.18 0.60
CA GLU A 64 -11.89 11.90 0.81
C GLU A 64 -12.72 12.13 -0.45
N ILE A 65 -12.42 13.16 -1.24
CA ILE A 65 -13.05 13.42 -2.53
C ILE A 65 -12.74 12.29 -3.51
N ALA A 66 -11.48 11.86 -3.62
CA ALA A 66 -11.08 10.74 -4.48
C ALA A 66 -11.77 9.42 -4.07
N ARG A 67 -11.90 9.15 -2.77
CA ARG A 67 -12.63 7.99 -2.24
C ARG A 67 -14.12 8.02 -2.60
N LYS A 68 -14.74 9.20 -2.61
CA LYS A 68 -16.17 9.38 -2.95
C LYS A 68 -16.42 9.40 -4.46
N HIS A 69 -15.50 9.96 -5.25
CA HIS A 69 -15.65 10.14 -6.70
C HIS A 69 -15.05 9.01 -7.55
N GLY A 70 -14.27 8.08 -6.99
CA GLY A 70 -13.81 6.87 -7.70
C GLY A 70 -14.94 5.92 -8.17
N SER A 71 -16.22 6.25 -7.90
CA SER A 71 -17.40 5.53 -8.36
C SER A 71 -18.17 6.24 -9.47
N THR A 72 -17.62 7.26 -10.15
CA THR A 72 -18.19 7.73 -11.42
C THR A 72 -17.49 7.00 -12.56
N HIS A 73 -17.97 5.80 -12.88
CA HIS A 73 -17.83 5.27 -14.24
C HIS A 73 -18.65 6.21 -15.14
N HIS A 74 -17.99 6.81 -16.14
CA HIS A 74 -18.63 7.45 -17.27
C HIS A 74 -18.42 6.56 -18.49
#